data_AF-G0V6R5-F1
#
_entry.id   AF-G0V6R5-F1
#
_cell.length_a   1.000
_cell.length_b   1.000
_cell.length_c   1.000
_cell.angle_alpha   90.00
_cell.angle_beta   90.00
_cell.angle_gamma   90.00
#
_symmetry.space_group_name_H-M   'P 1'
#
loop_
_entity.id
_entity.type
_entity.pdbx_description
1 polymer ?
#
loop_
_entity_poly.entity_id
_entity_poly.type
_entity_poly.pdbx_seq_one_letter_code
_entity_poly.pdbx_strand_id
1 'polypeptide(L)'
;MSSSSHNKATTKDEIAAKLNAAKNTPYRRLTKLAKTLQFYWFLGHGVTLFASLCYFLSFNPKLYRLAYLGVLQSFGIIIYQQYFLKHTKNASPALRVLQNEDILYFILASMWLLTPVFSLSLVPYILFSIFHYLTYLQNTLLPKVLTQTKDASGKIEENKIIGMIGRFNAKYNERCMFWVASTELLIEIILILRAIAFYRRSWIMFALFSLFIKIRYELSKYTKTAFAKWRVRMDGIISHPSVPPKIKEIYNLIKTKLIHLSGIPLTSARAATTEASKNQ
;
A
#
# COMPACT_ATOMS: atom_id res chain seq x y z
N MET A 1 21.17 -32.23 -60.29
CA MET A 1 21.66 -31.15 -59.41
C MET A 1 20.47 -30.39 -58.80
N SER A 2 19.87 -30.86 -57.70
CA SER A 2 18.81 -30.11 -56.99
C SER A 2 18.63 -30.60 -55.54
N SER A 3 19.70 -30.57 -54.74
CA SER A 3 19.67 -30.99 -53.33
C SER A 3 20.34 -29.99 -52.37
N SER A 4 21.00 -28.95 -52.89
CA SER A 4 21.82 -28.04 -52.08
C SER A 4 21.07 -26.86 -51.44
N SER A 5 19.94 -26.41 -52.02
CA SER A 5 19.23 -25.23 -51.47
C SER A 5 18.35 -25.54 -50.25
N HIS A 6 17.84 -26.77 -50.13
CA HIS A 6 16.95 -27.16 -49.03
C HIS A 6 17.68 -27.33 -47.69
N ASN A 7 18.96 -27.70 -47.71
CA ASN A 7 19.77 -27.95 -46.51
C ASN A 7 20.33 -26.65 -45.87
N LYS A 8 20.44 -25.57 -46.65
CA LYS A 8 21.03 -24.29 -46.21
C LYS A 8 20.01 -23.40 -45.48
N ALA A 9 18.72 -23.53 -45.80
CA ALA A 9 17.63 -22.81 -45.12
C ALA A 9 17.38 -23.37 -43.71
N THR A 10 17.29 -24.70 -43.58
CA THR A 10 17.19 -25.43 -42.30
C THR A 10 18.34 -25.10 -41.35
N THR A 11 19.57 -24.99 -41.86
CA THR A 11 20.75 -24.64 -41.05
C THR A 11 20.67 -23.19 -40.53
N LYS A 12 20.21 -22.23 -41.34
CA LYS A 12 20.06 -20.83 -40.90
C LYS A 12 18.96 -20.67 -39.86
N ASP A 13 17.84 -21.36 -40.04
CA ASP A 13 16.71 -21.32 -39.10
C ASP A 13 17.06 -22.02 -37.78
N GLU A 14 17.82 -23.12 -37.80
CA GLU A 14 18.37 -23.75 -36.59
C GLU A 14 19.35 -22.84 -35.85
N ILE A 15 20.27 -22.19 -36.58
CA ILE A 15 21.22 -21.26 -35.98
C ILE A 15 20.49 -20.05 -35.38
N ALA A 16 19.48 -19.52 -36.09
CA ALA A 16 18.64 -18.43 -35.59
C ALA A 16 17.82 -18.87 -34.36
N ALA A 17 17.29 -20.10 -34.35
CA ALA A 17 16.57 -20.67 -33.21
C ALA A 17 17.49 -20.88 -32.00
N LYS A 18 18.71 -21.41 -32.19
CA LYS A 18 19.73 -21.56 -31.14
C LYS A 18 20.21 -20.22 -30.60
N LEU A 19 20.43 -19.23 -31.47
CA LEU A 19 20.74 -17.85 -31.07
C LEU A 19 19.60 -17.20 -30.31
N ASN A 20 18.34 -17.40 -30.73
CA ASN A 20 17.17 -16.88 -30.04
C ASN A 20 16.93 -17.57 -28.70
N ALA A 21 17.18 -18.89 -28.60
CA ALA A 21 17.16 -19.63 -27.35
C ALA A 21 18.25 -19.17 -26.38
N ALA A 22 19.49 -18.99 -26.85
CA ALA A 22 20.59 -18.44 -26.07
C ALA A 22 20.35 -16.97 -25.65
N LYS A 23 19.64 -16.19 -26.48
CA LYS A 23 19.23 -14.81 -26.15
C LYS A 23 18.10 -14.74 -25.12
N ASN A 24 17.34 -15.81 -24.90
CA ASN A 24 16.10 -15.85 -24.11
C ASN A 24 16.21 -16.61 -22.78
N THR A 25 17.40 -16.67 -22.18
CA THR A 25 17.60 -17.31 -20.87
C THR A 25 16.92 -16.52 -19.73
N PRO A 26 16.43 -17.20 -18.67
CA PRO A 26 15.82 -16.56 -17.50
C PRO A 26 16.73 -15.50 -16.85
N TYR A 27 18.02 -15.79 -16.76
CA TYR A 27 19.03 -14.86 -16.24
C TYR A 27 19.01 -13.52 -16.99
N ARG A 28 18.99 -13.55 -18.33
CA ARG A 28 18.99 -12.31 -19.14
C ARG A 28 17.68 -11.55 -19.04
N ARG A 29 16.56 -12.23 -18.82
CA ARG A 29 15.26 -11.59 -18.56
C ARG A 29 15.24 -10.92 -17.19
N LEU A 30 15.82 -11.56 -16.19
CA LEU A 30 15.98 -11.00 -14.84
C LEU A 30 16.92 -9.78 -14.85
N THR A 31 18.06 -9.83 -15.54
CA THR A 31 18.97 -8.67 -15.62
C THR A 31 18.33 -7.49 -16.34
N LYS A 32 17.50 -7.72 -17.36
CA LYS A 32 16.68 -6.66 -17.96
C LYS A 32 15.70 -6.07 -16.96
N LEU A 33 15.04 -6.92 -16.17
CA LEU A 33 14.09 -6.47 -15.15
C LEU A 33 14.77 -5.67 -14.04
N ALA A 34 15.97 -6.09 -13.62
CA ALA A 34 16.76 -5.43 -12.59
C ALA A 34 17.19 -4.00 -12.95
N LYS A 35 17.18 -3.65 -14.25
CA LYS A 35 17.42 -2.27 -14.73
C LYS A 35 16.18 -1.38 -14.64
N THR A 36 15.01 -1.93 -14.31
CA THR A 36 13.77 -1.16 -14.25
C THR A 36 13.55 -0.57 -12.86
N LEU A 37 13.04 0.65 -12.81
CA LEU A 37 12.67 1.30 -11.55
C LEU A 37 11.59 0.52 -10.77
N GLN A 38 10.69 -0.15 -11.48
CA GLN A 38 9.68 -1.04 -10.93
C GLN A 38 10.27 -2.24 -10.16
N PHE A 39 11.45 -2.72 -10.54
CA PHE A 39 12.12 -3.78 -9.80
C PHE A 39 12.66 -3.30 -8.45
N TYR A 40 13.21 -2.08 -8.38
CA TYR A 40 13.63 -1.49 -7.10
C TYR A 40 12.44 -1.18 -6.18
N TRP A 41 11.31 -0.78 -6.77
CA TRP A 41 10.06 -0.65 -6.02
C TRP A 41 9.62 -1.98 -5.39
N PHE A 42 9.70 -3.06 -6.15
CA PHE A 42 9.43 -4.42 -5.68
C PHE A 42 10.42 -4.87 -4.58
N LEU A 43 11.71 -4.58 -4.73
CA LEU A 43 12.71 -4.87 -3.71
C LEU A 43 12.44 -4.12 -2.40
N GLY A 44 12.00 -2.85 -2.46
CA GLY A 44 11.64 -2.09 -1.26
C GLY A 44 10.55 -2.79 -0.44
N HIS A 45 9.50 -3.29 -1.10
CA HIS A 45 8.46 -4.07 -0.46
C HIS A 45 8.99 -5.41 0.08
N GLY A 46 9.88 -6.08 -0.66
CA GLY A 46 10.56 -7.29 -0.20
C GLY A 46 11.36 -7.05 1.10
N VAL A 47 12.13 -5.96 1.16
CA VAL A 47 12.87 -5.54 2.36
C VAL A 47 11.92 -5.23 3.50
N THR A 48 10.83 -4.50 3.26
CA THR A 48 9.82 -4.21 4.29
C THR A 48 9.25 -5.49 4.88
N LEU A 49 8.86 -6.47 4.05
CA LEU A 49 8.30 -7.73 4.52
C LEU A 49 9.32 -8.55 5.32
N PHE A 50 10.52 -8.74 4.78
CA PHE A 50 11.56 -9.52 5.43
C PHE A 50 12.01 -8.90 6.76
N ALA A 51 12.32 -7.60 6.75
CA ALA A 51 12.76 -6.89 7.95
C ALA A 51 11.65 -6.82 9.00
N SER A 52 10.37 -6.65 8.60
CA SER A 52 9.25 -6.68 9.54
C SER A 52 9.08 -8.05 10.17
N LEU A 53 9.16 -9.13 9.39
CA LEU A 53 9.08 -10.49 9.91
C LEU A 53 10.19 -10.75 10.95
N CYS A 54 11.44 -10.49 10.58
CA CYS A 54 12.56 -10.64 11.50
C CYS A 54 12.43 -9.73 12.73
N TYR A 55 11.92 -8.51 12.57
CA TYR A 55 11.65 -7.59 13.67
C TYR A 55 10.63 -8.18 14.66
N PHE A 56 9.50 -8.72 14.20
CA PHE A 56 8.51 -9.31 15.12
C PHE A 56 9.00 -10.60 15.80
N LEU A 57 9.96 -11.30 15.20
CA LEU A 57 10.59 -12.47 15.81
C LEU A 57 11.67 -12.10 16.85
N SER A 58 12.41 -11.01 16.63
CA SER A 58 13.60 -10.68 17.43
C SER A 58 13.47 -9.39 18.25
N PHE A 59 12.43 -8.58 18.01
CA PHE A 59 12.22 -7.23 18.53
C PHE A 59 13.41 -6.26 18.35
N ASN A 60 14.31 -6.55 17.40
CA ASN A 60 15.52 -5.74 17.20
C ASN A 60 15.18 -4.40 16.54
N PRO A 61 15.42 -3.24 17.20
CA PRO A 61 15.09 -1.93 16.65
C PRO A 61 15.74 -1.64 15.30
N LYS A 62 16.90 -2.23 14.98
CA LYS A 62 17.57 -2.04 13.68
C LYS A 62 16.74 -2.61 12.54
N LEU A 63 16.06 -3.73 12.76
CA LEU A 63 15.17 -4.35 11.76
C LEU A 63 13.90 -3.53 11.55
N TYR A 64 13.36 -2.92 12.62
CA TYR A 64 12.29 -1.93 12.51
C TYR A 64 12.70 -0.75 11.62
N ARG A 65 13.90 -0.18 11.83
CA ARG A 65 14.41 0.92 10.99
C ARG A 65 14.60 0.46 9.54
N LEU A 66 15.15 -0.73 9.32
CA LEU A 66 15.33 -1.31 7.99
C LEU A 66 13.99 -1.52 7.27
N ALA A 67 12.95 -1.97 7.98
CA ALA A 67 11.62 -2.11 7.40
C ALA A 67 11.09 -0.76 6.88
N TYR A 68 11.24 0.31 7.65
CA TYR A 68 10.85 1.67 7.23
C TYR A 68 11.72 2.22 6.10
N LEU A 69 13.01 1.88 6.03
CA LEU A 69 13.84 2.22 4.86
C LEU A 69 13.31 1.55 3.58
N GLY A 70 12.88 0.28 3.66
CA GLY A 70 12.20 -0.41 2.56
C GLY A 70 10.89 0.29 2.15
N VAL A 71 10.11 0.76 3.13
CA VAL A 71 8.87 1.52 2.88
C VAL A 71 9.18 2.81 2.14
N LEU A 72 10.15 3.60 2.63
CA LEU A 72 10.54 4.86 2.00
C LEU A 72 11.06 4.63 0.59
N GLN A 73 11.82 3.56 0.34
CA GLN A 73 12.25 3.19 -1.01
C GLN A 73 11.05 2.95 -1.93
N SER A 74 10.09 2.11 -1.53
CA SER A 74 8.93 1.81 -2.38
C SER A 74 8.04 3.04 -2.63
N PHE A 75 7.62 3.73 -1.58
CA PHE A 75 6.75 4.90 -1.74
C PHE A 75 7.48 6.04 -2.45
N GLY A 76 8.76 6.27 -2.15
CA GLY A 76 9.58 7.27 -2.82
C GLY A 76 9.69 7.02 -4.33
N ILE A 77 9.83 5.75 -4.75
CA ILE A 77 9.84 5.40 -6.18
C ILE A 77 8.49 5.67 -6.84
N ILE A 78 7.36 5.33 -6.21
CA ILE A 78 6.03 5.63 -6.75
C ILE A 78 5.84 7.13 -6.91
N ILE A 79 6.19 7.91 -5.89
CA ILE A 79 6.09 9.38 -5.91
C ILE A 79 6.97 9.95 -7.03
N TYR A 80 8.21 9.46 -7.14
CA TYR A 80 9.11 9.88 -8.22
C TYR A 80 8.51 9.60 -9.60
N GLN A 81 7.92 8.42 -9.80
CA GLN A 81 7.24 8.08 -11.05
C GLN A 81 6.03 8.96 -11.35
N GLN A 82 5.21 9.26 -10.34
CA GLN A 82 3.99 10.03 -10.48
C GLN A 82 4.26 11.51 -10.80
N TYR A 83 5.28 12.12 -10.21
CA TYR A 83 5.50 13.58 -10.29
C TYR A 83 6.63 14.00 -11.22
N PHE A 84 7.65 13.16 -11.41
CA PHE A 84 8.85 13.54 -12.17
C PHE A 84 8.94 12.85 -13.54
N LEU A 85 8.51 11.59 -13.64
CA LEU A 85 8.55 10.83 -14.90
C LEU A 85 7.28 10.99 -15.72
N LYS A 86 6.12 10.95 -15.06
CA LYS A 86 4.87 11.35 -15.71
C LYS A 86 4.82 12.86 -15.64
N HIS A 87 4.98 13.54 -16.77
CA HIS A 87 4.80 14.99 -16.87
C HIS A 87 3.36 15.38 -16.54
N THR A 88 2.99 15.39 -15.26
CA THR A 88 1.86 16.18 -14.78
C THR A 88 2.26 17.64 -14.97
N LYS A 89 1.92 18.20 -16.13
CA LYS A 89 2.27 19.56 -16.58
C LYS A 89 1.79 20.70 -15.67
N ASN A 90 1.11 20.38 -14.58
CA ASN A 90 0.64 21.34 -13.60
C ASN A 90 1.35 21.04 -12.28
N ALA A 91 2.37 21.85 -11.95
CA ALA A 91 2.91 21.95 -10.60
C ALA A 91 1.72 22.09 -9.65
N SER A 92 1.47 21.03 -8.90
CA SER A 92 0.21 20.86 -8.21
C SER A 92 0.28 21.66 -6.91
N PRO A 93 -0.66 22.57 -6.60
CA PRO A 93 -0.66 23.32 -5.34
C PRO A 93 -0.55 22.35 -4.15
N ALA A 94 -0.02 22.80 -3.00
CA ALA A 94 0.22 21.97 -1.82
C ALA A 94 -0.99 21.09 -1.42
N LEU A 95 -2.20 21.56 -1.72
CA LEU A 95 -3.45 20.84 -1.53
C LEU A 95 -3.58 19.54 -2.36
N ARG A 96 -3.05 19.49 -3.58
CA ARG A 96 -3.04 18.29 -4.43
C ARG A 96 -2.00 17.26 -3.96
N VAL A 97 -0.94 17.71 -3.28
CA VAL A 97 0.04 16.82 -2.63
C VAL A 97 -0.59 16.12 -1.43
N LEU A 98 -1.37 16.85 -0.62
CA LEU A 98 -2.12 16.28 0.52
C LEU A 98 -3.22 15.31 0.08
N GLN A 99 -3.71 15.39 -1.15
CA GLN A 99 -4.69 14.46 -1.69
C GLN A 99 -4.09 13.13 -2.19
N ASN A 100 -2.76 13.05 -2.28
CA ASN A 100 -2.10 11.83 -2.72
C ASN A 100 -1.77 10.94 -1.51
N GLU A 101 -2.46 9.80 -1.42
CA GLU A 101 -2.28 8.86 -0.31
C GLU A 101 -0.83 8.35 -0.21
N ASP A 102 -0.14 8.16 -1.33
CA ASP A 102 1.24 7.67 -1.35
C ASP A 102 2.19 8.64 -0.64
N ILE A 103 1.99 9.95 -0.85
CA ILE A 103 2.78 10.99 -0.19
C ILE A 103 2.49 11.02 1.30
N LEU A 104 1.21 10.91 1.69
CA LEU A 104 0.83 10.88 3.10
C LEU A 104 1.49 9.70 3.83
N TYR A 105 1.46 8.51 3.24
CA TYR A 105 2.13 7.33 3.80
C TYR A 105 3.65 7.47 3.83
N PHE A 106 4.26 8.15 2.86
CA PHE A 106 5.70 8.44 2.84
C PHE A 106 6.11 9.39 3.97
N ILE A 107 5.36 10.47 4.18
CA ILE A 107 5.58 11.41 5.28
C ILE A 107 5.45 10.68 6.61
N LEU A 108 4.41 9.86 6.75
CA LEU A 108 4.16 9.09 7.95
C LEU A 108 5.27 8.05 8.22
N ALA A 109 5.77 7.38 7.18
CA ALA A 109 6.89 6.45 7.28
C ALA A 109 8.18 7.16 7.72
N SER A 110 8.43 8.37 7.20
CA SER A 110 9.55 9.21 7.60
C SER A 110 9.45 9.58 9.08
N MET A 111 8.26 9.96 9.54
CA MET A 111 7.99 10.24 10.94
C MET A 111 8.29 9.01 11.82
N TRP A 112 7.76 7.83 11.49
CA TRP A 112 8.00 6.59 12.24
C TRP A 112 9.47 6.15 12.25
N LEU A 113 10.20 6.43 11.16
CA LEU A 113 11.64 6.17 11.08
C LEU A 113 12.46 7.05 12.02
N LEU A 114 12.01 8.27 12.32
CA LEU A 114 12.78 9.25 13.13
C LEU A 114 12.39 9.26 14.62
N THR A 115 11.42 8.44 15.01
CA THR A 115 10.81 8.49 16.35
C THR A 115 10.92 7.17 17.09
N PRO A 116 10.62 7.12 18.40
CA PRO A 116 10.70 5.88 19.16
C PRO A 116 9.89 4.75 18.52
N VAL A 117 10.38 3.52 18.66
CA VAL A 117 9.76 2.33 18.06
C VAL A 117 8.29 2.22 18.46
N PHE A 118 7.42 2.09 17.47
CA PHE A 118 6.00 1.89 17.67
C PHE A 118 5.52 0.76 16.74
N SER A 119 5.61 -0.48 17.20
CA SER A 119 5.46 -1.67 16.36
C SER A 119 4.15 -1.72 15.56
N LEU A 120 3.07 -1.21 16.14
CA LEU A 120 1.75 -1.21 15.50
C LEU A 120 1.72 -0.38 14.20
N SER A 121 2.55 0.65 14.08
CA SER A 121 2.58 1.47 12.86
C SER A 121 3.15 0.75 11.65
N LEU A 122 3.78 -0.42 11.80
CA LEU A 122 4.23 -1.23 10.67
C LEU A 122 3.09 -1.97 9.98
N VAL A 123 1.98 -2.23 10.68
CA VAL A 123 0.90 -3.10 10.17
C VAL A 123 0.32 -2.62 8.83
N PRO A 124 -0.03 -1.32 8.64
CA PRO A 124 -0.47 -0.83 7.33
C PRO A 124 0.53 -1.11 6.21
N TYR A 125 1.82 -0.82 6.46
CA TYR A 125 2.88 -0.97 5.47
C TYR A 125 3.19 -2.42 5.12
N ILE A 126 3.08 -3.33 6.09
CA ILE A 126 3.18 -4.78 5.85
C ILE A 126 2.04 -5.22 4.93
N LEU A 127 0.80 -4.81 5.22
CA LEU A 127 -0.36 -5.18 4.41
C LEU A 127 -0.22 -4.64 2.98
N PHE A 128 0.15 -3.36 2.79
CA PHE A 128 0.43 -2.82 1.46
C PHE A 128 1.53 -3.61 0.74
N SER A 129 2.63 -3.90 1.45
CA SER A 129 3.77 -4.60 0.86
C SER A 129 3.43 -6.03 0.42
N ILE A 130 2.58 -6.75 1.15
CA ILE A 130 2.11 -8.09 0.73
C ILE A 130 1.43 -8.00 -0.64
N PHE A 131 0.43 -7.15 -0.79
CA PHE A 131 -0.33 -7.06 -2.05
C PHE A 131 0.52 -6.52 -3.20
N HIS A 132 1.36 -5.52 -2.95
CA HIS A 132 2.25 -4.97 -3.98
C HIS A 132 3.29 -5.99 -4.44
N TYR A 133 3.93 -6.69 -3.49
CA TYR A 133 4.89 -7.74 -3.79
C TYR A 133 4.26 -8.88 -4.59
N LEU A 134 3.10 -9.37 -4.15
CA LEU A 134 2.36 -10.44 -4.82
C LEU A 134 1.86 -10.02 -6.21
N THR A 135 1.37 -8.79 -6.36
CA THR A 135 0.93 -8.25 -7.66
C THR A 135 2.09 -8.18 -8.64
N TYR A 136 3.26 -7.72 -8.20
CA TYR A 136 4.45 -7.70 -9.05
C TYR A 136 4.91 -9.10 -9.42
N LEU A 137 4.87 -10.03 -8.45
CA LEU A 137 5.20 -11.44 -8.66
C LEU A 137 4.29 -12.03 -9.74
N GLN A 138 2.98 -11.85 -9.61
CA GLN A 138 1.95 -12.34 -10.53
C GLN A 138 2.07 -11.74 -11.94
N ASN A 139 2.22 -10.42 -12.04
CA ASN A 139 2.04 -9.71 -13.32
C ASN A 139 3.36 -9.47 -14.07
N THR A 140 4.50 -9.55 -13.39
CA THR A 140 5.79 -9.17 -13.96
C THR A 140 6.85 -10.25 -13.77
N LEU A 141 7.14 -10.64 -12.52
CA LEU A 141 8.29 -11.49 -12.26
C LEU A 141 8.05 -12.92 -12.77
N LEU A 142 6.95 -13.58 -12.37
CA LEU A 142 6.65 -14.95 -12.79
C LEU A 142 6.46 -15.06 -14.30
N PRO A 143 5.63 -14.25 -14.99
CA PRO A 143 5.44 -14.40 -16.43
C PRO A 143 6.70 -14.14 -17.27
N LYS A 144 7.58 -13.23 -16.82
CA LYS A 144 8.77 -12.85 -17.59
C LYS A 144 9.95 -13.78 -17.32
N VAL A 145 10.15 -14.21 -16.07
CA VAL A 145 11.31 -15.02 -15.67
C VAL A 145 11.04 -16.51 -15.80
N LEU A 146 9.84 -16.98 -15.43
CA LEU A 146 9.45 -18.37 -15.65
C LEU A 146 8.99 -18.54 -17.11
N THR A 147 9.50 -19.57 -17.78
CA THR A 147 9.04 -19.95 -19.11
C THR A 147 7.58 -20.39 -19.04
N GLN A 148 6.73 -19.72 -19.82
CA GLN A 148 5.39 -20.22 -20.11
C GLN A 148 5.55 -21.54 -20.88
N THR A 149 5.24 -22.66 -20.23
CA THR A 149 5.13 -23.96 -20.90
C THR A 149 3.93 -23.91 -21.82
N LYS A 150 4.10 -24.42 -23.05
CA LYS A 150 2.97 -24.66 -23.94
C LYS A 150 2.58 -26.12 -23.79
N ASP A 151 1.30 -26.39 -23.66
CA ASP A 151 0.78 -27.75 -23.72
C ASP A 151 0.99 -28.35 -25.11
N ALA A 152 0.70 -29.65 -25.27
CA ALA A 152 0.84 -30.36 -26.54
C ALA A 152 -0.06 -29.78 -27.67
N SER A 153 -1.07 -28.97 -27.31
CA SER A 153 -1.96 -28.27 -28.23
C SER A 153 -1.48 -26.84 -28.56
N GLY A 154 -0.30 -26.44 -28.07
CA GLY A 154 0.29 -25.13 -28.30
C GLY A 154 -0.30 -24.01 -27.43
N LYS A 155 -1.21 -24.33 -26.50
CA LYS A 155 -1.83 -23.39 -25.56
C LYS A 155 -0.87 -23.12 -24.41
N ILE A 156 -0.78 -21.88 -23.97
CA ILE A 156 0.03 -21.52 -22.80
C ILE A 156 -0.60 -22.17 -21.57
N GLU A 157 0.17 -23.03 -20.90
CA GLU A 157 -0.23 -23.65 -19.65
C GLU A 157 -0.29 -22.58 -18.56
N GLU A 158 -1.45 -22.46 -17.90
CA GLU A 158 -1.63 -21.48 -16.83
C GLU A 158 -0.80 -21.90 -15.61
N ASN A 159 0.17 -21.06 -15.23
CA ASN A 159 0.97 -21.30 -14.04
C ASN A 159 0.07 -21.22 -12.79
N LYS A 160 -0.12 -22.37 -12.11
CA LYS A 160 -0.97 -22.51 -10.93
C LYS A 160 -0.68 -21.48 -9.82
N ILE A 161 0.59 -21.07 -9.67
CA ILE A 161 1.00 -20.06 -8.69
C ILE A 161 0.45 -18.68 -9.05
N ILE A 162 0.50 -18.30 -10.34
CA ILE A 162 -0.05 -17.03 -10.83
C ILE A 162 -1.56 -16.98 -10.53
N GLY A 163 -2.29 -18.06 -10.85
CA GLY A 163 -3.72 -18.15 -10.55
C GLY A 163 -4.04 -18.13 -9.05
N MET A 164 -3.23 -18.78 -8.22
CA MET A 164 -3.38 -18.76 -6.76
C MET A 164 -3.19 -17.35 -6.19
N ILE A 165 -2.14 -16.64 -6.62
CA ILE A 165 -1.89 -15.24 -6.21
C ILE A 165 -3.03 -14.34 -6.66
N GLY A 166 -3.52 -14.50 -7.89
CA GLY A 166 -4.65 -13.73 -8.41
C GLY A 166 -5.91 -13.91 -7.57
N ARG A 167 -6.27 -15.15 -7.22
CA ARG A 167 -7.41 -15.44 -6.33
C ARG A 167 -7.22 -14.88 -4.92
N PHE A 168 -6.00 -14.98 -4.37
CA PHE A 168 -5.69 -14.39 -3.06
C PHE A 168 -5.89 -12.87 -3.07
N ASN A 169 -5.31 -12.18 -4.06
CA ASN A 169 -5.42 -10.73 -4.20
C ASN A 169 -6.89 -10.31 -4.34
N ALA A 170 -7.64 -10.95 -5.25
CA ALA A 170 -9.05 -10.65 -5.47
C ALA A 170 -9.91 -10.87 -4.21
N LYS A 171 -9.67 -11.95 -3.45
CA LYS A 171 -10.46 -12.31 -2.27
C LYS A 171 -10.20 -11.40 -1.07
N TYR A 172 -8.94 -11.00 -0.85
CA TYR A 172 -8.53 -10.38 0.40
C TYR A 172 -8.20 -8.89 0.29
N ASN A 173 -7.98 -8.33 -0.89
CA ASN A 173 -7.54 -6.93 -1.02
C ASN A 173 -8.50 -5.93 -0.35
N GLU A 174 -9.79 -5.97 -0.67
CA GLU A 174 -10.77 -5.05 -0.06
C GLU A 174 -10.90 -5.24 1.46
N ARG A 175 -10.84 -6.51 1.93
CA ARG A 175 -10.88 -6.83 3.36
C ARG A 175 -9.66 -6.23 4.06
N CYS A 176 -8.48 -6.37 3.48
CA CYS A 176 -7.25 -5.82 4.01
C CYS A 176 -7.27 -4.29 4.03
N MET A 177 -7.87 -3.61 3.04
CA MET A 177 -8.03 -2.15 3.08
C MET A 177 -8.89 -1.71 4.28
N PHE A 178 -9.93 -2.46 4.61
CA PHE A 178 -10.71 -2.22 5.83
C PHE A 178 -9.90 -2.47 7.12
N TRP A 179 -9.06 -3.52 7.14
CA TRP A 179 -8.18 -3.81 8.28
C TRP A 179 -7.09 -2.75 8.47
N VAL A 180 -6.52 -2.24 7.38
CA VAL A 180 -5.61 -1.09 7.40
C VAL A 180 -6.31 0.10 8.05
N ALA A 181 -7.47 0.49 7.52
CA ALA A 181 -8.24 1.61 8.07
C ALA A 181 -8.57 1.42 9.56
N SER A 182 -8.99 0.22 9.96
CA SER A 182 -9.28 -0.07 11.38
C SER A 182 -8.04 -0.01 12.27
N THR A 183 -6.88 -0.44 11.75
CA THR A 183 -5.60 -0.35 12.46
C THR A 183 -5.16 1.10 12.61
N GLU A 184 -5.37 1.93 11.58
CA GLU A 184 -5.10 3.36 11.63
C GLU A 184 -5.95 4.04 12.72
N LEU A 185 -7.24 3.71 12.84
CA LEU A 185 -8.07 4.20 13.95
C LEU A 185 -7.57 3.76 15.32
N LEU A 186 -7.11 2.51 15.44
CA LEU A 186 -6.52 2.02 16.68
C LEU A 186 -5.23 2.77 17.04
N ILE A 187 -4.38 3.04 16.06
CA ILE A 187 -3.16 3.85 16.23
C ILE A 187 -3.53 5.24 16.74
N GLU A 188 -4.52 5.89 16.13
CA GLU A 188 -4.97 7.23 16.55
C GLU A 188 -5.42 7.24 18.02
N ILE A 189 -6.20 6.25 18.45
CA ILE A 189 -6.63 6.13 19.85
C ILE A 189 -5.42 5.97 20.78
N ILE A 190 -4.45 5.14 20.41
CA ILE A 190 -3.24 4.95 21.21
C ILE A 190 -2.42 6.25 21.26
N LEU A 191 -2.33 7.00 20.16
CA LEU A 191 -1.63 8.29 20.13
C LEU A 191 -2.33 9.35 20.99
N ILE A 192 -3.68 9.38 20.99
CA ILE A 192 -4.46 10.23 21.90
C ILE A 192 -4.12 9.90 23.36
N LEU A 193 -4.14 8.62 23.74
CA LEU A 193 -3.80 8.19 25.10
C LEU A 193 -2.37 8.57 25.47
N ARG A 194 -1.41 8.42 24.54
CA ARG A 194 -0.01 8.83 24.76
C ARG A 194 0.17 10.34 24.85
N ALA A 195 -0.65 11.12 24.14
CA ALA A 195 -0.67 12.58 24.20
C ALA A 195 -1.19 13.06 25.55
N ILE A 196 -2.32 12.51 26.00
CA ILE A 196 -2.91 12.81 27.32
C ILE A 196 -1.96 12.40 28.46
N ALA A 197 -1.23 11.29 28.30
CA ALA A 197 -0.22 10.85 29.27
C ALA A 197 1.14 11.57 29.12
N PHE A 198 1.23 12.63 28.30
CA PHE A 198 2.42 13.49 28.14
C PHE A 198 3.74 12.77 27.81
N TYR A 199 3.68 11.64 27.10
CA TYR A 199 4.88 10.96 26.63
C TYR A 199 5.72 11.86 25.69
N ARG A 200 7.05 11.69 25.70
CA ARG A 200 7.94 12.49 24.86
C ARG A 200 7.56 12.39 23.37
N ARG A 201 7.41 13.55 22.71
CA ARG A 201 7.00 13.70 21.29
C ARG A 201 5.60 13.15 20.94
N SER A 202 4.76 12.82 21.92
CA SER A 202 3.42 12.28 21.64
C SER A 202 2.47 13.31 21.02
N TRP A 203 2.59 14.59 21.37
CA TRP A 203 1.74 15.65 20.81
C TRP A 203 1.98 15.91 19.33
N ILE A 204 3.24 15.93 18.88
CA ILE A 204 3.54 16.10 17.45
C ILE A 204 3.12 14.87 16.63
N MET A 205 3.29 13.68 17.19
CA MET A 205 2.81 12.41 16.62
C MET A 205 1.30 12.42 16.43
N PHE A 206 0.59 12.79 17.50
CA PHE A 206 -0.85 12.88 17.51
C PHE A 206 -1.32 13.90 16.48
N ALA A 207 -0.81 15.14 16.49
CA ALA A 207 -1.23 16.17 15.54
C ALA A 207 -1.03 15.75 14.07
N LEU A 208 0.14 15.17 13.73
CA LEU A 208 0.41 14.71 12.37
C LEU A 208 -0.50 13.54 11.97
N PHE A 209 -0.70 12.57 12.87
CA PHE A 209 -1.52 11.39 12.59
C PHE A 209 -3.02 11.73 12.54
N SER A 210 -3.51 12.67 13.36
CA SER A 210 -4.88 13.17 13.29
C SER A 210 -5.15 13.86 11.95
N LEU A 211 -4.20 14.66 11.44
CA LEU A 211 -4.31 15.27 10.12
C LEU A 211 -4.36 14.20 9.02
N PHE A 212 -3.49 13.20 9.10
CA PHE A 212 -3.51 12.03 8.21
C PHE A 212 -4.87 11.33 8.22
N ILE A 213 -5.40 10.99 9.40
CA ILE A 213 -6.70 10.33 9.57
C ILE A 213 -7.84 11.20 9.01
N LYS A 214 -7.80 12.51 9.23
CA LYS A 214 -8.83 13.42 8.73
C LYS A 214 -8.87 13.43 7.20
N ILE A 215 -7.70 13.55 6.57
CA ILE A 215 -7.59 13.52 5.11
C ILE A 215 -8.05 12.14 4.57
N ARG A 216 -7.59 11.06 5.20
CA ARG A 216 -7.99 9.68 4.86
C ARG A 216 -9.49 9.47 5.00
N TYR A 217 -10.12 10.05 6.02
CA TYR A 217 -11.57 10.00 6.19
C TYR A 217 -12.30 10.69 5.04
N GLU A 218 -11.75 11.75 4.45
CA GLU A 218 -12.37 12.42 3.30
C GLU A 218 -12.24 11.60 2.01
N LEU A 219 -11.04 11.05 1.77
CA LEU A 219 -10.66 10.45 0.49
C LEU A 219 -10.97 8.95 0.40
N SER A 220 -10.88 8.22 1.51
CA SER A 220 -10.96 6.75 1.50
C SER A 220 -12.33 6.24 1.93
N LYS A 221 -12.98 5.47 1.04
CA LYS A 221 -14.22 4.74 1.36
C LYS A 221 -14.02 3.79 2.55
N TYR A 222 -12.87 3.15 2.65
CA TYR A 222 -12.57 2.17 3.69
C TYR A 222 -12.45 2.81 5.07
N THR A 223 -11.82 3.99 5.15
CA THR A 223 -11.73 4.76 6.40
C THR A 223 -13.12 5.18 6.85
N LYS A 224 -13.97 5.73 5.97
CA LYS A 224 -15.37 6.05 6.30
C LYS A 224 -16.13 4.84 6.83
N THR A 225 -16.02 3.69 6.17
CA THR A 225 -16.65 2.43 6.61
C THR A 225 -16.11 1.95 7.96
N ALA A 226 -14.81 2.07 8.22
CA ALA A 226 -14.20 1.72 9.51
C ALA A 226 -14.77 2.60 10.63
N PHE A 227 -14.79 3.92 10.45
CA PHE A 227 -15.42 4.85 11.40
C PHE A 227 -16.88 4.50 11.65
N ALA A 228 -17.66 4.23 10.60
CA ALA A 228 -19.08 3.87 10.75
C ALA A 228 -19.26 2.58 11.57
N LYS A 229 -18.49 1.52 11.29
CA LYS A 229 -18.59 0.25 12.02
C LYS A 229 -18.11 0.37 13.47
N TRP A 230 -17.05 1.13 13.72
CA TRP A 230 -16.56 1.39 15.07
C TRP A 230 -17.58 2.19 15.88
N ARG A 231 -18.16 3.25 15.29
CA ARG A 231 -19.24 4.03 15.90
C ARG A 231 -20.43 3.16 16.31
N VAL A 232 -20.91 2.28 15.42
CA VAL A 232 -22.04 1.38 15.74
C VAL A 232 -21.70 0.45 16.90
N ARG A 233 -20.49 -0.11 16.95
CA ARG A 233 -20.05 -0.96 18.07
C ARG A 233 -19.97 -0.18 19.38
N MET A 234 -19.43 1.03 19.35
CA MET A 234 -19.37 1.90 20.52
C MET A 234 -20.76 2.32 20.99
N ASP A 235 -21.66 2.67 20.06
CA ASP A 235 -23.06 2.96 20.37
C ASP A 235 -23.74 1.78 21.08
N GLY A 236 -23.48 0.54 20.62
CA GLY A 236 -23.99 -0.68 21.25
C GLY A 236 -23.41 -0.97 22.65
N ILE A 237 -22.13 -0.64 22.89
CA ILE A 237 -21.52 -0.80 24.22
C ILE A 237 -22.05 0.27 25.19
N ILE A 238 -22.13 1.52 24.74
CA ILE A 238 -22.55 2.67 25.56
C ILE A 238 -24.06 2.62 25.87
N SER A 239 -24.88 1.99 25.04
CA SER A 239 -26.31 1.84 25.29
C SER A 239 -26.63 0.92 26.48
N HIS A 240 -25.68 0.06 26.90
CA HIS A 240 -25.90 -0.91 27.97
C HIS A 240 -26.36 -0.22 29.28
N PRO A 241 -27.33 -0.78 30.02
CA PRO A 241 -27.85 -0.17 31.26
C PRO A 241 -26.79 0.05 32.33
N SER A 242 -25.81 -0.84 32.44
CA SER A 242 -24.72 -0.76 33.42
C SER A 242 -23.71 0.37 33.18
N VAL A 243 -23.75 1.05 32.03
CA VAL A 243 -22.85 2.18 31.76
C VAL A 243 -23.36 3.42 32.50
N PRO A 244 -22.56 4.07 33.36
CA PRO A 244 -22.97 5.26 34.10
C PRO A 244 -23.47 6.40 33.17
N PRO A 245 -24.53 7.14 33.55
CA PRO A 245 -25.10 8.21 32.73
C PRO A 245 -24.07 9.27 32.28
N LYS A 246 -23.14 9.64 33.17
CA LYS A 246 -22.08 10.61 32.88
C LYS A 246 -21.15 10.16 31.74
N ILE A 247 -20.88 8.85 31.63
CA ILE A 247 -20.07 8.31 30.53
C ILE A 247 -20.84 8.42 29.21
N LYS A 248 -22.15 8.15 29.22
CA LYS A 248 -23.01 8.29 28.03
C LYS A 248 -23.05 9.74 27.54
N GLU A 249 -23.17 10.70 28.46
CA GLU A 249 -23.15 12.14 28.14
C GLU A 249 -21.83 12.57 27.50
N ILE A 250 -20.69 12.21 28.11
CA ILE A 250 -19.35 12.52 27.57
C ILE A 250 -19.17 11.90 26.18
N TYR A 251 -19.57 10.63 26.00
CA TYR A 251 -19.51 9.95 24.71
C TYR A 251 -20.33 10.69 23.65
N ASN A 252 -21.57 11.07 23.96
CA ASN A 252 -22.44 11.80 23.04
C ASN A 252 -21.85 13.17 22.67
N LEU A 253 -21.26 13.89 23.63
CA LEU A 253 -20.57 15.15 23.37
C LEU A 253 -19.40 14.98 22.39
N ILE A 254 -18.54 13.99 22.64
CA ILE A 254 -17.39 13.68 21.77
C ILE A 254 -17.88 13.29 20.38
N LYS A 255 -18.89 12.41 20.30
CA LYS A 255 -19.50 11.97 19.05
C LYS A 255 -20.00 13.14 18.21
N THR A 256 -20.77 14.06 18.81
CA THR A 256 -21.29 15.25 18.12
C THR A 256 -20.16 16.14 17.61
N LYS A 257 -19.12 16.37 18.42
CA LYS A 257 -17.94 17.14 17.99
C LYS A 257 -17.20 16.49 16.83
N LEU A 258 -17.00 15.17 16.87
CA LEU A 258 -16.35 14.43 15.79
C LEU A 258 -17.17 14.46 14.50
N ILE A 259 -18.51 14.33 14.59
CA ILE A 259 -19.40 14.46 13.43
C ILE A 259 -19.27 15.86 12.82
N HIS A 260 -19.31 16.90 13.64
CA HIS A 260 -19.13 18.28 13.18
C HIS A 260 -17.77 18.48 12.50
N LEU A 261 -16.68 18.04 13.15
CA LEU A 261 -15.33 18.11 12.59
C LEU A 261 -15.22 17.36 11.25
N SER A 262 -15.89 16.21 11.14
CA SER A 262 -15.89 15.41 9.91
C SER A 262 -16.55 16.14 8.72
N GLY A 263 -17.47 17.07 9.00
CA GLY A 263 -18.15 17.89 8.00
C GLY A 263 -17.32 19.02 7.42
N ILE A 264 -16.25 19.45 8.10
CA ILE A 264 -15.35 20.50 7.63
C ILE A 264 -14.40 19.91 6.58
N PRO A 265 -14.46 20.31 5.29
CA PRO A 265 -13.60 19.76 4.26
C PRO A 265 -12.18 20.34 4.35
N LEU A 266 -11.17 19.47 4.34
CA LEU A 266 -9.77 19.84 4.15
C LEU A 266 -9.29 19.63 2.71
N THR A 267 -10.07 18.91 1.90
CA THR A 267 -9.74 18.60 0.50
C THR A 267 -10.75 19.20 -0.47
N SER A 268 -10.28 19.69 -1.64
CA SER A 268 -11.15 20.28 -2.67
C SER A 268 -12.24 19.34 -3.18
N ALA A 269 -11.99 18.03 -3.19
CA ALA A 269 -12.95 17.02 -3.62
C ALA A 269 -14.23 17.03 -2.76
N ARG A 270 -14.10 17.26 -1.44
CA ARG A 270 -15.25 17.37 -0.54
C ARG A 270 -15.89 18.75 -0.58
N ALA A 271 -15.10 19.81 -0.75
CA ALA A 271 -15.59 21.19 -0.89
C ALA A 271 -16.55 21.33 -2.10
N ALA A 272 -16.17 20.78 -3.26
CA ALA A 272 -17.00 20.80 -4.47
C ALA A 272 -18.34 20.05 -4.29
N THR A 273 -18.36 18.90 -3.62
CA THR A 273 -19.62 18.21 -3.30
C THR A 273 -20.52 19.00 -2.35
N THR A 274 -19.94 19.72 -1.39
CA THR A 274 -20.71 20.54 -0.44
C THR A 274 -21.32 21.77 -1.12
N GLU A 275 -20.59 22.42 -2.03
CA GLU A 275 -21.11 23.53 -2.84
C GLU A 275 -22.22 23.08 -3.80
N ALA A 276 -22.05 21.93 -4.46
CA ALA A 276 -23.08 21.36 -5.33
C ALA A 276 -24.39 21.06 -4.57
N SER A 277 -24.31 20.59 -3.32
CA SER A 277 -25.50 20.33 -2.48
C SER A 277 -26.17 21.58 -1.91
N LYS A 278 -25.51 22.74 -1.93
CA LYS A 278 -26.09 24.02 -1.49
C LYS A 278 -26.82 24.76 -2.60
N ASN A 279 -26.56 24.38 -3.85
CA ASN A 279 -27.13 24.99 -5.06
C ASN A 279 -28.30 24.15 -5.66
N GLN A 280 -28.80 23.17 -4.90
CA GLN A 280 -30.03 22.41 -5.16
C GLN A 280 -31.02 22.67 -4.02
#